data_AF-A0A7X7E8D4-F1
#
_entry.id   AF-A0A7X7E8D4-F1
#
_cell.length_a   1.000
_cell.length_b   1.000
_cell.length_c   1.000
_cell.angle_alpha   90.00
_cell.angle_beta   90.00
_cell.angle_gamma   90.00
#
_symmetry.space_group_name_H-M   'P 1'
#
loop_
_entity.id
_entity.type
_entity.pdbx_description
1 polymer ?
#
loop_
_entity_poly.entity_id
_entity_poly.type
_entity_poly.pdbx_seq_one_letter_code
_entity_poly.pdbx_strand_id
1 'polypeptide(L)'
;ANSGARGSFKQIRQLAGMRGQMASPKGEIIERPIKANFMEGLNVLEYFISTHGARKGLADTALRTADSGYLTRRLVDVAQEVVIREHDCGTTWFIEMPLRRSDRLNEVLLGRVLAVDVADPETGEIAYERNELLNKRMLQRLLSLYPAEKYPDLKMKVRSVLGCQSEIGVCQLCYGRSLAANDLVAIGEAVGHIAAQSIGEPGTQLTMRTFHTGGVAGADITHGLPRVVELFEARKPKGQAKITQFAGAVHIEESDKAKKVVILDDTGEELHSYAISRRADLMVEDGQQVEAGDQLYEGSLNPHELLKYRGALATARYIVSEVQKVYHSQGVQIDDKHVELIVRQMTKKVLVETPGDTSFLPGRMVDRLIFDQENERVVEGGGEPATCEEIILGITKASLATESFLSAASFQETTKVLTDAALEGKVDELRGLKENVIIGKLIPAATGLRSYRNIELITPGLPAEMDIFGDVLGARADSGLALTPEQQWAQLTGSGQNVEAYNMLVDDLDLPTYVHSVLSRAGVERVSDLLGRTSKDLMAVPGLGQKSLEDIRTCLAEKGWVLSGDEEAGDDEVLLGDGGDAMEDAEADLLGGDPVEEDEQVARD
;
A
#
# COMPACT_ATOMS: atom_id res chain seq x y z
N ALA A 1 0.11 23.55 18.08
CA ALA A 1 -1.07 22.83 18.58
C ALA A 1 -2.35 23.23 17.85
N ASN A 2 -2.85 24.47 17.95
CA ASN A 2 -4.09 24.86 17.24
C ASN A 2 -3.97 24.83 15.70
N SER A 3 -2.81 25.17 15.16
CA SER A 3 -2.55 25.14 13.71
C SER A 3 -2.32 23.73 13.15
N GLY A 4 -2.22 22.69 13.98
CA GLY A 4 -1.86 21.33 13.54
C GLY A 4 -0.40 21.13 13.09
N ALA A 5 0.38 22.21 12.90
CA ALA A 5 1.75 22.14 12.35
C ALA A 5 2.70 21.26 13.18
N ARG A 6 2.73 21.46 14.50
CA ARG A 6 3.47 20.62 15.45
C ARG A 6 2.91 20.81 16.87
N GLY A 7 2.99 19.75 17.67
CA GLY A 7 2.63 19.78 19.08
C GLY A 7 1.16 19.41 19.36
N SER A 8 0.93 18.60 20.40
CA SER A 8 -0.41 18.22 20.88
C SER A 8 -0.77 18.90 22.21
N PHE A 9 -2.07 18.93 22.55
CA PHE A 9 -2.53 19.45 23.84
C PHE A 9 -1.92 18.70 25.03
N LYS A 10 -1.66 17.39 24.87
CA LYS A 10 -0.95 16.57 25.88
C LYS A 10 0.48 17.07 26.12
N GLN A 11 1.19 17.48 25.06
CA GLN A 11 2.55 18.03 25.19
C GLN A 11 2.53 19.41 25.84
N ILE A 12 1.56 20.28 25.50
CA ILE A 12 1.37 21.57 26.17
C ILE A 12 1.11 21.37 27.67
N ARG A 13 0.26 20.39 28.04
CA ARG A 13 -0.01 20.06 29.44
C ARG A 13 1.28 19.70 30.20
N GLN A 14 2.20 18.98 29.58
CA GLN A 14 3.48 18.63 30.21
C GLN A 14 4.45 19.82 30.29
N LEU A 15 4.38 20.75 29.34
CA LEU A 15 5.24 21.94 29.31
C LEU A 15 4.86 22.98 30.38
N ALA A 16 3.57 23.33 30.47
CA ALA A 16 3.11 24.45 31.30
C ALA A 16 2.10 24.07 32.40
N GLY A 17 1.61 22.81 32.41
CA GLY A 17 0.65 22.33 33.40
C GLY A 17 1.32 21.51 34.48
N MET A 18 1.17 20.19 34.38
CA MET A 18 1.86 19.21 35.23
C MET A 18 2.19 17.98 34.39
N ARG A 19 3.28 17.29 34.73
CA ARG A 19 3.61 16.04 34.04
C ARG A 19 2.65 14.90 34.40
N GLY A 20 2.21 14.85 35.66
CA GLY A 20 1.15 13.95 36.15
C GLY A 20 1.63 12.57 36.57
N GLN A 21 0.74 11.58 36.48
CA GLN A 21 1.02 10.19 36.86
C GLN A 21 1.90 9.49 35.83
N MET A 22 2.84 8.66 36.33
CA MET A 22 3.79 7.90 35.53
C MET A 22 3.50 6.40 35.58
N ALA A 23 3.75 5.70 34.48
CA ALA A 23 3.66 4.23 34.44
C ALA A 23 5.00 3.57 34.77
N SER A 24 4.96 2.50 35.55
CA SER A 24 6.10 1.62 35.80
C SER A 24 6.40 0.75 34.57
N PRO A 25 7.57 0.08 34.51
CA PRO A 25 7.87 -0.84 33.42
C PRO A 25 6.85 -1.98 33.28
N LYS A 26 6.16 -2.34 34.37
CA LYS A 26 5.09 -3.33 34.39
C LYS A 26 3.74 -2.79 33.88
N GLY A 27 3.61 -1.49 33.66
CA GLY A 27 2.35 -0.84 33.26
C GLY A 27 1.50 -0.35 34.43
N GLU A 28 1.93 -0.59 35.68
CA GLU A 28 1.25 -0.10 36.88
C GLU A 28 1.45 1.41 37.04
N ILE A 29 0.42 2.13 37.48
CA ILE A 29 0.52 3.56 37.75
C ILE A 29 1.28 3.77 39.06
N ILE A 30 2.34 4.57 39.01
CA ILE A 30 3.10 4.97 40.19
C ILE A 30 2.26 5.96 41.00
N GLU A 31 1.99 5.63 42.27
CA GLU A 31 1.09 6.39 43.15
C GLU A 31 1.52 7.85 43.34
N ARG A 32 2.82 8.14 43.29
CA ARG A 32 3.37 9.49 43.47
C ARG A 32 3.41 10.23 42.12
N PRO A 33 2.54 11.22 41.88
CA PRO A 33 2.55 11.98 40.63
C PRO A 33 3.67 13.02 40.62
N ILE A 34 4.11 13.39 39.41
CA ILE A 34 5.01 14.52 39.18
C ILE A 34 4.16 15.78 39.05
N LYS A 35 4.28 16.66 40.05
CA LYS A 35 3.49 17.91 40.12
C LYS A 35 4.09 19.01 39.27
N ALA A 36 5.42 19.05 39.17
CA ALA A 36 6.14 20.02 38.36
C ALA A 36 5.90 19.82 36.86
N ASN A 37 6.14 20.89 36.11
CA ASN A 37 6.16 20.91 34.65
C ASN A 37 7.57 21.18 34.11
N PHE A 38 7.75 21.09 32.79
CA PHE A 38 9.07 21.30 32.18
C PHE A 38 9.58 22.74 32.28
N MET A 39 8.68 23.72 32.41
CA MET A 39 9.06 25.14 32.55
C MET A 39 9.61 25.45 33.95
N GLU A 40 9.06 24.82 35.00
CA GLU A 40 9.51 24.92 36.39
C GLU A 40 10.75 24.07 36.69
N GLY A 41 10.95 23.00 35.91
CA GLY A 41 12.02 22.03 36.11
C GLY A 41 11.60 20.87 37.03
N LEU A 42 12.30 19.74 36.92
CA LEU A 42 12.00 18.51 37.66
C LEU A 42 13.06 18.27 38.74
N ASN A 43 12.63 17.82 39.93
CA ASN A 43 13.61 17.37 40.93
C ASN A 43 14.25 16.01 40.51
N VAL A 44 15.36 15.63 41.14
CA VAL A 44 16.09 14.39 40.82
C VAL A 44 15.21 13.14 40.89
N LEU A 45 14.35 13.02 41.90
CA LEU A 45 13.43 11.89 42.06
C LEU A 45 12.31 11.89 41.01
N GLU A 46 11.72 13.05 40.69
CA GLU A 46 10.70 13.19 39.65
C GLU A 46 11.27 12.88 38.26
N TYR A 47 12.48 13.35 37.99
CA TYR A 47 13.22 13.00 36.78
C TYR A 47 13.47 11.49 36.72
N PHE A 48 13.96 10.89 37.82
CA PHE A 48 14.21 9.45 37.91
C PHE A 48 12.94 8.62 37.67
N ILE A 49 11.81 8.96 38.31
CA ILE A 49 10.51 8.30 38.09
C ILE A 49 10.10 8.39 36.62
N SER A 50 10.32 9.54 35.98
CA SER A 50 10.01 9.72 34.57
C SER A 50 10.88 8.88 33.62
N THR A 51 12.07 8.46 34.03
CA THR A 51 12.96 7.66 33.17
C THR A 51 12.40 6.26 32.89
N HIS A 52 11.61 5.70 33.82
CA HIS A 52 11.12 4.32 33.70
C HIS A 52 10.19 4.14 32.50
N GLY A 53 9.18 5.01 32.38
CA GLY A 53 8.27 5.01 31.22
C GLY A 53 9.01 5.36 29.93
N ALA A 54 9.88 6.38 29.96
CA ALA A 54 10.65 6.78 28.79
C ALA A 54 11.54 5.63 28.25
N ARG A 55 12.29 4.95 29.12
CA ARG A 55 13.15 3.82 28.73
C ARG A 55 12.33 2.64 28.20
N LYS A 56 11.18 2.34 28.82
CA LYS A 56 10.27 1.32 28.30
C LYS A 56 9.80 1.67 26.90
N GLY A 57 9.31 2.89 26.67
CA GLY A 57 8.85 3.32 25.34
C GLY A 57 9.93 3.28 24.26
N LEU A 58 11.16 3.68 24.60
CA LEU A 58 12.31 3.56 23.69
C LEU A 58 12.63 2.10 23.35
N ALA A 59 12.68 1.24 24.37
CA ALA A 59 12.96 -0.19 24.19
C ALA A 59 11.86 -0.92 23.40
N ASP A 60 10.59 -0.66 23.74
CA ASP A 60 9.44 -1.22 23.03
C ASP A 60 9.46 -0.81 21.55
N THR A 61 9.83 0.43 21.24
CA THR A 61 9.93 0.85 19.83
C THR A 61 11.05 0.12 19.10
N ALA A 62 12.23 0.05 19.70
CA ALA A 62 13.38 -0.62 19.09
C ALA A 62 13.08 -2.10 18.79
N LEU A 63 12.33 -2.78 19.66
CA LEU A 63 11.96 -4.18 19.49
C LEU A 63 10.78 -4.36 18.51
N ARG A 64 9.70 -3.59 18.68
CA ARG A 64 8.44 -3.80 17.93
C ARG A 64 8.52 -3.36 16.47
N THR A 65 9.49 -2.52 16.11
CA THR A 65 9.72 -2.14 14.70
C THR A 65 10.02 -3.38 13.84
N ALA A 66 10.78 -4.34 14.39
CA ALA A 66 11.08 -5.60 13.71
C ALA A 66 9.82 -6.46 13.51
N ASP A 67 8.92 -6.52 14.49
CA ASP A 67 7.67 -7.28 14.39
C ASP A 67 6.77 -6.76 13.27
N SER A 68 6.69 -5.43 13.11
CA SER A 68 5.90 -4.82 12.05
C SER A 68 6.53 -5.01 10.67
N GLY A 69 7.85 -4.88 10.56
CA GLY A 69 8.57 -5.18 9.32
C GLY A 69 8.37 -6.65 8.91
N TYR A 70 8.40 -7.55 9.89
CA TYR A 70 8.17 -8.97 9.68
C TYR A 70 6.73 -9.29 9.26
N LEU A 71 5.71 -8.63 9.84
CA LEU A 71 4.33 -8.71 9.37
C LEU A 71 4.22 -8.26 7.91
N THR A 72 4.84 -7.12 7.55
CA THR A 72 4.81 -6.59 6.18
C THR A 72 5.40 -7.59 5.19
N ARG A 73 6.54 -8.20 5.53
CA ARG A 73 7.14 -9.27 4.72
C ARG A 73 6.16 -10.42 4.50
N ARG A 74 5.53 -10.93 5.55
CA ARG A 74 4.54 -12.04 5.44
C ARG A 74 3.32 -11.68 4.61
N LEU A 75 2.82 -10.44 4.72
CA LEU A 75 1.71 -9.96 3.91
C LEU A 75 2.09 -9.92 2.42
N VAL A 76 3.31 -9.47 2.11
CA VAL A 76 3.83 -9.50 0.73
C VAL A 76 3.95 -10.93 0.22
N ASP A 77 4.50 -11.85 1.02
CA ASP A 77 4.67 -13.25 0.63
C ASP A 77 3.35 -13.95 0.31
N VAL A 78 2.26 -13.60 1.00
CA VAL A 78 0.92 -14.12 0.70
C VAL A 78 0.27 -13.45 -0.50
N ALA A 79 0.50 -12.15 -0.69
CA ALA A 79 -0.25 -11.35 -1.66
C ALA A 79 0.46 -11.15 -3.02
N GLN A 80 1.75 -11.49 -3.14
CA GLN A 80 2.57 -11.23 -4.33
C GLN A 80 2.00 -11.81 -5.63
N GLU A 81 1.25 -12.92 -5.59
CA GLU A 81 0.65 -13.53 -6.78
C GLU A 81 -0.61 -12.79 -7.24
N VAL A 82 -1.11 -11.84 -6.45
CA VAL A 82 -2.36 -11.14 -6.70
C VAL A 82 -2.12 -9.91 -7.58
N VAL A 83 -2.29 -10.13 -8.88
CA VAL A 83 -2.18 -9.13 -9.95
C VAL A 83 -3.53 -9.02 -10.66
N ILE A 84 -3.85 -7.85 -11.21
CA ILE A 84 -5.02 -7.71 -12.08
C ILE A 84 -4.76 -8.39 -13.42
N ARG A 85 -5.53 -9.44 -13.76
CA ARG A 85 -5.30 -10.25 -14.98
C ARG A 85 -6.34 -10.06 -16.06
N GLU A 86 -7.58 -9.80 -15.68
CA GLU A 86 -8.73 -9.75 -16.58
C GLU A 86 -9.66 -8.59 -16.23
N HIS A 87 -10.53 -8.23 -17.17
CA HIS A 87 -11.50 -7.14 -16.97
C HIS A 87 -12.65 -7.57 -16.05
N ASP A 88 -13.33 -8.67 -16.36
CA ASP A 88 -14.47 -9.19 -15.62
C ASP A 88 -14.39 -10.71 -15.45
N CYS A 89 -14.55 -11.18 -14.20
CA CYS A 89 -14.64 -12.61 -13.89
C CYS A 89 -16.07 -13.19 -14.01
N GLY A 90 -17.06 -12.37 -14.37
CA GLY A 90 -18.46 -12.79 -14.56
C GLY A 90 -19.27 -13.05 -13.28
N THR A 91 -18.65 -12.95 -12.10
CA THR A 91 -19.30 -13.27 -10.83
C THR A 91 -20.57 -12.45 -10.60
N THR A 92 -21.64 -13.13 -10.19
CA THR A 92 -22.90 -12.52 -9.71
C THR A 92 -22.88 -12.24 -8.21
N TRP A 93 -21.78 -12.65 -7.56
CA TRP A 93 -21.63 -12.52 -6.13
C TRP A 93 -21.39 -11.06 -5.71
N PHE A 94 -21.90 -10.69 -4.54
CA PHE A 94 -21.81 -9.33 -4.04
C PHE A 94 -21.64 -9.29 -2.52
N ILE A 95 -21.09 -8.17 -2.04
CA ILE A 95 -21.17 -7.77 -0.65
C ILE A 95 -22.18 -6.64 -0.50
N GLU A 96 -22.95 -6.71 0.58
CA GLU A 96 -23.83 -5.62 0.98
C GLU A 96 -23.05 -4.61 1.84
N MET A 97 -23.11 -3.34 1.46
CA MET A 97 -22.50 -2.24 2.21
C MET A 97 -23.53 -1.12 2.40
N PRO A 98 -23.68 -0.58 3.62
CA PRO A 98 -24.65 0.49 3.85
C PRO A 98 -24.28 1.74 3.06
N LEU A 99 -25.27 2.40 2.46
CA LEU A 99 -25.08 3.67 1.74
C LEU A 99 -24.61 4.78 2.70
N ARG A 100 -25.05 4.71 3.96
CA ARG A 100 -24.75 5.70 5.00
C ARG A 100 -24.03 5.07 6.19
N ARG A 101 -23.08 5.80 6.78
CA ARG A 101 -22.52 5.54 8.10
C ARG A 101 -22.77 6.77 8.97
N SER A 102 -23.53 6.61 10.06
CA SER A 102 -23.88 7.70 10.98
C SER A 102 -24.45 8.94 10.25
N ASP A 103 -25.42 8.70 9.37
CA ASP A 103 -26.13 9.69 8.54
C ASP A 103 -25.27 10.42 7.47
N ARG A 104 -23.99 10.06 7.34
CA ARG A 104 -23.09 10.56 6.29
C ARG A 104 -22.89 9.51 5.21
N LEU A 105 -22.47 9.94 4.02
CA LEU A 105 -22.09 9.04 2.93
C LEU A 105 -21.03 8.05 3.42
N ASN A 106 -21.24 6.77 3.13
CA ASN A 106 -20.20 5.77 3.34
C ASN A 106 -19.11 5.93 2.26
N GLU A 107 -18.01 6.62 2.60
CA GLU A 107 -16.90 6.90 1.70
C GLU A 107 -16.23 5.63 1.15
N VAL A 108 -16.36 4.49 1.82
CA VAL A 108 -15.81 3.20 1.36
C VAL A 108 -16.49 2.68 0.08
N LEU A 109 -17.71 3.17 -0.23
CA LEU A 109 -18.37 2.85 -1.51
C LEU A 109 -17.70 3.54 -2.71
N LEU A 110 -16.92 4.60 -2.48
CA LEU A 110 -16.24 5.32 -3.55
C LEU A 110 -15.22 4.41 -4.24
N GLY A 111 -15.34 4.24 -5.55
CA GLY A 111 -14.47 3.37 -6.31
C GLY A 111 -14.78 1.87 -6.18
N ARG A 112 -15.94 1.48 -5.63
CA ARG A 112 -16.46 0.11 -5.77
C ARG A 112 -17.35 0.03 -7.02
N VAL A 113 -17.55 -1.19 -7.51
CA VAL A 113 -18.37 -1.46 -8.71
C VAL A 113 -19.70 -2.07 -8.30
N LEU A 114 -20.80 -1.64 -8.91
CA LEU A 114 -22.13 -2.19 -8.64
C LEU A 114 -22.24 -3.63 -9.14
N ALA A 115 -22.80 -4.51 -8.30
CA ALA A 115 -23.04 -5.90 -8.67
C ALA A 115 -24.43 -6.15 -9.28
N VAL A 116 -25.37 -5.23 -9.03
CA VAL A 116 -26.77 -5.32 -9.47
C VAL A 116 -27.23 -3.94 -9.93
N ASP A 117 -28.14 -3.90 -10.89
CA ASP A 117 -28.80 -2.68 -11.35
C ASP A 117 -29.50 -1.98 -10.18
N VAL A 118 -29.38 -0.66 -10.14
CA VAL A 118 -30.00 0.19 -9.11
C VAL A 118 -31.10 0.98 -9.77
N ALA A 119 -32.35 0.68 -9.41
CA ALA A 119 -33.51 1.43 -9.86
C ALA A 119 -33.74 2.71 -9.04
N ASP A 120 -34.46 3.65 -9.62
CA ASP A 120 -35.02 4.79 -8.92
C ASP A 120 -36.32 4.35 -8.20
N PRO A 121 -36.46 4.61 -6.89
CA PRO A 121 -37.63 4.19 -6.12
C PRO A 121 -38.93 4.91 -6.50
N GLU A 122 -38.89 6.06 -7.17
CA GLU A 122 -40.08 6.81 -7.58
C GLU A 122 -40.53 6.46 -9.00
N THR A 123 -39.60 6.34 -9.94
CA THR A 123 -39.90 6.10 -11.35
C THR A 123 -39.86 4.62 -11.74
N GLY A 124 -39.14 3.79 -10.98
CA GLY A 124 -38.89 2.38 -11.31
C GLY A 124 -37.91 2.19 -12.48
N GLU A 125 -37.37 3.27 -13.05
CA GLU A 125 -36.36 3.21 -14.11
C GLU A 125 -34.98 2.85 -13.53
N ILE A 126 -34.14 2.19 -14.32
CA ILE A 126 -32.77 1.85 -13.91
C ILE A 126 -31.96 3.16 -13.87
N ALA A 127 -31.55 3.56 -12.66
CA ALA A 127 -30.73 4.76 -12.45
C ALA A 127 -29.25 4.50 -12.76
N TYR A 128 -28.75 3.30 -12.46
CA TYR A 128 -27.39 2.84 -12.75
C TYR A 128 -27.39 1.34 -13.06
N GLU A 129 -26.61 0.95 -14.06
CA GLU A 129 -26.50 -0.45 -14.49
C GLU A 129 -25.47 -1.22 -13.64
N ARG A 130 -25.58 -2.55 -13.68
CA ARG A 130 -24.57 -3.48 -13.18
C ARG A 130 -23.22 -3.17 -13.83
N ASN A 131 -22.16 -3.36 -13.06
CA ASN A 131 -20.77 -3.13 -13.46
C ASN A 131 -20.35 -1.66 -13.61
N GLU A 132 -21.20 -0.70 -13.22
CA GLU A 132 -20.77 0.70 -13.15
C GLU A 132 -19.89 1.01 -11.92
N LEU A 133 -18.85 1.82 -12.14
CA LEU A 133 -17.92 2.28 -11.11
C LEU A 133 -18.52 3.45 -10.32
N LEU A 134 -18.67 3.29 -9.01
CA LEU A 134 -19.24 4.32 -8.13
C LEU A 134 -18.30 5.52 -7.97
N ASN A 135 -18.69 6.63 -8.59
CA ASN A 135 -18.04 7.92 -8.47
C ASN A 135 -18.75 8.83 -7.45
N LYS A 136 -18.05 9.87 -6.97
CA LYS A 136 -18.59 10.82 -5.97
C LYS A 136 -19.91 11.46 -6.43
N ARG A 137 -20.02 11.80 -7.72
CA ARG A 137 -21.25 12.34 -8.32
C ARG A 137 -22.41 11.35 -8.28
N MET A 138 -22.13 10.08 -8.57
CA MET A 138 -23.14 9.02 -8.56
C MET A 138 -23.65 8.76 -7.15
N LEU A 139 -22.72 8.68 -6.18
CA LEU A 139 -23.06 8.53 -4.77
C LEU A 139 -23.90 9.71 -4.24
N GLN A 140 -23.59 10.94 -4.63
CA GLN A 140 -24.41 12.10 -4.28
C GLN A 140 -25.83 12.00 -4.86
N ARG A 141 -25.96 11.58 -6.12
CA ARG A 141 -27.27 11.34 -6.74
C ARG A 141 -28.02 10.18 -6.05
N LEU A 142 -27.34 9.11 -5.65
CA LEU A 142 -27.94 8.02 -4.88
C LEU A 142 -28.44 8.48 -3.51
N LEU A 143 -27.74 9.40 -2.83
CA LEU A 143 -28.22 9.98 -1.58
C LEU A 143 -29.50 10.80 -1.77
N SER A 144 -29.64 11.49 -2.91
CA SER A 144 -30.85 12.24 -3.26
C SER A 144 -32.00 11.31 -3.64
N LEU A 145 -31.75 10.25 -4.40
CA LEU A 145 -32.75 9.25 -4.81
C LEU A 145 -33.28 8.45 -3.62
N TYR A 146 -32.43 8.17 -2.64
CA TYR A 146 -32.77 7.38 -1.46
C TYR A 146 -32.67 8.21 -0.19
N PRO A 147 -33.64 9.10 0.10
CA PRO A 147 -33.60 9.97 1.28
C PRO A 147 -33.60 9.15 2.58
N ALA A 148 -32.89 9.64 3.60
CA ALA A 148 -32.69 8.95 4.88
C ALA A 148 -34.00 8.70 5.64
N GLU A 149 -34.99 9.58 5.48
CA GLU A 149 -36.31 9.47 6.11
C GLU A 149 -37.08 8.21 5.68
N LYS A 150 -36.91 7.80 4.42
CA LYS A 150 -37.63 6.65 3.83
C LYS A 150 -36.77 5.38 3.80
N TYR A 151 -35.45 5.54 3.70
CA TYR A 151 -34.49 4.43 3.57
C TYR A 151 -33.25 4.64 4.46
N PRO A 152 -33.39 4.53 5.80
CA PRO A 152 -32.27 4.74 6.71
C PRO A 152 -31.19 3.65 6.57
N ASP A 153 -31.60 2.39 6.40
CA ASP A 153 -30.71 1.22 6.42
C ASP A 153 -30.43 0.62 5.03
N LEU A 154 -30.52 1.43 3.97
CA LEU A 154 -30.30 0.94 2.61
C LEU A 154 -28.87 0.42 2.44
N LYS A 155 -28.75 -0.83 1.97
CA LYS A 155 -27.49 -1.47 1.63
C LYS A 155 -27.35 -1.58 0.10
N MET A 156 -26.22 -1.09 -0.40
CA MET A 156 -25.82 -1.24 -1.79
C MET A 156 -25.12 -2.58 -1.99
N LYS A 157 -25.46 -3.27 -3.09
CA LYS A 157 -24.82 -4.52 -3.50
C LYS A 157 -23.64 -4.20 -4.41
N VAL A 158 -22.42 -4.37 -3.90
CA VAL A 158 -21.18 -4.05 -4.63
C VAL A 158 -20.33 -5.29 -4.82
N ARG A 159 -19.52 -5.29 -5.88
CA ARG A 159 -18.50 -6.31 -6.12
C ARG A 159 -17.36 -6.14 -5.13
N SER A 160 -16.75 -7.25 -4.75
CA SER A 160 -15.58 -7.28 -3.88
C SER A 160 -14.64 -8.38 -4.32
N VAL A 161 -13.36 -8.21 -3.99
CA VAL A 161 -12.30 -9.18 -4.26
C VAL A 161 -12.57 -10.52 -3.57
N LEU A 162 -13.33 -10.56 -2.47
CA LEU A 162 -13.67 -11.78 -1.74
C LEU A 162 -14.44 -12.79 -2.58
N GLY A 163 -15.30 -12.35 -3.50
CA GLY A 163 -16.08 -13.22 -4.40
C GLY A 163 -15.61 -13.22 -5.84
N CYS A 164 -14.35 -12.82 -6.07
CA CYS A 164 -13.74 -12.84 -7.40
C CYS A 164 -13.43 -14.28 -7.82
N GLN A 165 -13.98 -14.69 -8.96
CA GLN A 165 -13.84 -16.03 -9.55
C GLN A 165 -12.65 -16.15 -10.54
N SER A 166 -11.81 -15.12 -10.64
CA SER A 166 -10.55 -15.17 -11.41
C SER A 166 -9.62 -16.25 -10.83
N GLU A 167 -9.20 -17.21 -11.66
CA GLU A 167 -8.29 -18.32 -11.29
C GLU A 167 -6.95 -17.81 -10.77
N ILE A 168 -6.36 -16.86 -11.49
CA ILE A 168 -5.08 -16.25 -11.14
C ILE A 168 -5.31 -14.76 -10.90
N GLY A 169 -4.93 -14.28 -9.71
CA GLY A 169 -5.08 -12.87 -9.38
C GLY A 169 -6.53 -12.45 -9.14
N VAL A 170 -6.90 -11.27 -9.61
CA VAL A 170 -8.24 -10.65 -9.43
C VAL A 170 -8.62 -9.89 -10.71
N CYS A 171 -9.92 -9.73 -10.98
CA CYS A 171 -10.39 -8.94 -12.12
C CYS A 171 -10.53 -7.44 -11.80
N GLN A 172 -10.52 -6.58 -12.84
CA GLN A 172 -10.65 -5.13 -12.69
C GLN A 172 -11.95 -4.74 -11.97
N LEU A 173 -13.08 -5.36 -12.31
CA LEU A 173 -14.38 -4.98 -11.74
C LEU A 173 -14.57 -5.40 -10.28
N CYS A 174 -13.98 -6.51 -9.82
CA CYS A 174 -14.05 -6.90 -8.41
C CYS A 174 -13.15 -6.03 -7.51
N TYR A 175 -12.06 -5.50 -8.04
CA TYR A 175 -11.16 -4.57 -7.32
C TYR A 175 -11.65 -3.11 -7.39
N GLY A 176 -12.12 -2.70 -8.57
CA GLY A 176 -12.64 -1.38 -8.91
C GLY A 176 -11.55 -0.30 -9.01
N ARG A 177 -11.76 0.75 -8.23
CA ARG A 177 -10.91 1.93 -8.00
C ARG A 177 -9.43 1.66 -7.77
N SER A 178 -8.48 2.05 -8.63
CA SER A 178 -7.10 2.30 -8.16
C SER A 178 -7.05 3.58 -7.32
N LEU A 179 -6.56 3.45 -6.08
CA LEU A 179 -6.51 4.57 -5.13
C LEU A 179 -5.43 5.58 -5.50
N ALA A 180 -4.40 5.17 -6.24
CA ALA A 180 -3.33 6.04 -6.71
C ALA A 180 -3.73 6.81 -7.98
N ALA A 181 -4.27 6.12 -8.98
CA ALA A 181 -4.61 6.73 -10.27
C ALA A 181 -5.99 7.43 -10.29
N ASN A 182 -6.86 7.15 -9.31
CA ASN A 182 -8.23 7.67 -9.28
C ASN A 182 -9.11 7.22 -10.47
N ASP A 183 -8.70 6.17 -11.18
CA ASP A 183 -9.45 5.52 -12.26
C ASP A 183 -9.56 4.01 -12.01
N LEU A 184 -10.32 3.30 -12.85
CA LEU A 184 -10.39 1.85 -12.83
C LEU A 184 -8.98 1.24 -12.88
N VAL A 185 -8.72 0.26 -12.02
CA VAL A 185 -7.40 -0.37 -11.89
C VAL A 185 -6.90 -0.93 -13.23
N ALA A 186 -5.62 -0.77 -13.54
CA ALA A 186 -5.08 -1.20 -14.84
C ALA A 186 -4.80 -2.72 -14.86
N ILE A 187 -4.92 -3.33 -16.04
CA ILE A 187 -4.48 -4.73 -16.24
C ILE A 187 -2.97 -4.81 -16.05
N GLY A 188 -2.53 -5.70 -15.16
CA GLY A 188 -1.14 -5.86 -14.76
C GLY A 188 -0.75 -5.15 -13.47
N GLU A 189 -1.64 -4.37 -12.85
CA GLU A 189 -1.33 -3.71 -11.58
C GLU A 189 -1.14 -4.74 -10.46
N ALA A 190 -0.01 -4.65 -9.74
CA ALA A 190 0.37 -5.58 -8.68
C ALA A 190 -0.34 -5.22 -7.35
N VAL A 191 -1.67 -5.32 -7.36
CA VAL A 191 -2.54 -4.88 -6.25
C VAL A 191 -2.27 -5.60 -4.93
N GLY A 192 -1.76 -6.82 -4.97
CA GLY A 192 -1.35 -7.56 -3.77
C GLY A 192 -0.18 -6.93 -3.04
N HIS A 193 0.84 -6.46 -3.77
CA HIS A 193 1.97 -5.72 -3.18
C HIS A 193 1.52 -4.38 -2.59
N ILE A 194 0.67 -3.66 -3.32
CA ILE A 194 0.10 -2.38 -2.85
C ILE A 194 -0.67 -2.62 -1.54
N ALA A 195 -1.54 -3.63 -1.51
CA ALA A 195 -2.32 -3.97 -0.31
C ALA A 195 -1.44 -4.35 0.89
N ALA A 196 -0.43 -5.19 0.67
CA ALA A 196 0.48 -5.59 1.74
C ALA A 196 1.25 -4.40 2.33
N GLN A 197 1.71 -3.47 1.49
CA GLN A 197 2.39 -2.26 1.93
C GLN A 197 1.44 -1.28 2.63
N SER A 198 0.23 -1.08 2.11
CA SER A 198 -0.80 -0.21 2.70
C SER A 198 -1.27 -0.69 4.08
N ILE A 199 -1.08 -1.97 4.41
CA ILE A 199 -1.35 -2.53 5.74
C ILE A 199 -0.08 -2.49 6.61
N GLY A 200 1.06 -2.86 6.03
CA GLY A 200 2.33 -3.00 6.72
C GLY A 200 2.98 -1.69 7.16
N GLU A 201 3.02 -0.68 6.29
CA GLU A 201 3.62 0.63 6.60
C GLU A 201 2.91 1.30 7.78
N PRO A 202 1.56 1.43 7.82
CA PRO A 202 0.91 1.99 8.98
C PRO A 202 1.01 1.08 10.21
N GLY A 203 1.19 -0.23 10.02
CA GLY A 203 1.53 -1.17 11.09
C GLY A 203 2.78 -0.74 11.87
N THR A 204 3.78 -0.18 11.18
CA THR A 204 5.00 0.32 11.85
C THR A 204 4.66 1.54 12.71
N GLN A 205 3.78 2.41 12.21
CA GLN A 205 3.29 3.56 12.96
C GLN A 205 2.49 3.15 14.21
N LEU A 206 1.74 2.03 14.17
CA LEU A 206 1.05 1.50 15.35
C LEU A 206 2.03 1.14 16.48
N THR A 207 3.22 0.66 16.12
CA THR A 207 4.26 0.34 17.10
C THR A 207 4.98 1.59 17.62
N MET A 208 5.20 2.58 16.74
CA MET A 208 5.95 3.80 17.05
C MET A 208 5.12 4.87 17.77
N ARG A 209 3.80 4.99 17.57
CA ARG A 209 2.96 6.03 18.24
C ARG A 209 2.92 5.91 19.76
N THR A 210 3.48 4.84 20.34
CA THR A 210 3.73 4.68 21.78
C THR A 210 4.78 5.67 22.33
N PHE A 211 5.58 6.32 21.49
CA PHE A 211 6.60 7.31 21.91
C PHE A 211 6.05 8.48 22.74
N HIS A 212 4.86 9.00 22.41
CA HIS A 212 4.33 10.22 23.04
C HIS A 212 3.50 9.96 24.30
N THR A 213 3.10 8.71 24.53
CA THR A 213 2.27 8.28 25.67
C THR A 213 3.03 7.45 26.70
N GLY A 214 4.20 6.89 26.35
CA GLY A 214 4.97 5.96 27.19
C GLY A 214 5.43 6.44 28.58
N GLY A 215 5.11 7.67 28.98
CA GLY A 215 5.31 8.15 30.35
C GLY A 215 4.01 8.35 31.13
N VAL A 216 2.90 8.75 30.50
CA VAL A 216 1.71 9.26 31.21
C VAL A 216 0.59 8.23 31.20
N ALA A 217 0.00 7.98 32.37
CA ALA A 217 -1.14 7.07 32.51
C ALA A 217 -2.27 7.39 31.52
N GLY A 218 -2.71 6.39 30.74
CA GLY A 218 -3.73 6.49 29.70
C GLY A 218 -4.00 5.14 29.03
N ALA A 219 -5.01 5.09 28.17
CA ALA A 219 -5.47 3.87 27.49
C ALA A 219 -4.31 3.10 26.83
N ASP A 220 -4.28 1.79 27.05
CA ASP A 220 -3.20 0.91 26.66
C ASP A 220 -3.17 0.70 25.13
N ILE A 221 -2.46 1.60 24.43
CA ILE A 221 -2.24 1.58 22.97
C ILE A 221 -1.47 0.33 22.53
N THR A 222 -0.84 -0.41 23.46
CA THR A 222 0.13 -1.45 23.15
C THR A 222 -0.46 -2.74 22.54
N HIS A 223 -1.80 -2.86 22.46
CA HIS A 223 -2.50 -4.06 21.96
C HIS A 223 -2.84 -4.07 20.47
N GLY A 224 -2.60 -2.99 19.72
CA GLY A 224 -3.00 -2.88 18.30
C GLY A 224 -2.36 -3.93 17.39
N LEU A 225 -1.03 -3.89 17.20
CA LEU A 225 -0.34 -4.80 16.30
C LEU A 225 -0.48 -6.29 16.69
N PRO A 226 -0.34 -6.69 17.97
CA PRO A 226 -0.54 -8.10 18.36
C PRO A 226 -1.93 -8.64 17.97
N ARG A 227 -2.97 -7.81 18.04
CA ARG A 227 -4.32 -8.20 17.61
C ARG A 227 -4.42 -8.35 16.09
N VAL A 228 -3.81 -7.46 15.31
CA VAL A 228 -3.75 -7.59 13.84
C VAL A 228 -3.03 -8.86 13.42
N VAL A 229 -1.90 -9.18 14.07
CA VAL A 229 -1.15 -10.41 13.82
C VAL A 229 -1.96 -11.65 14.22
N GLU A 230 -2.68 -11.61 15.35
CA GLU A 230 -3.57 -12.70 15.79
C GLU A 230 -4.66 -13.00 14.74
N LEU A 231 -5.26 -11.95 14.16
CA LEU A 231 -6.30 -12.05 13.13
C LEU A 231 -5.74 -12.61 11.82
N PHE A 232 -4.65 -12.07 11.29
CA PHE A 232 -4.05 -12.55 10.03
C PHE A 232 -3.41 -13.93 10.14
N GLU A 233 -3.02 -14.36 11.33
CA GLU A 233 -2.56 -15.74 11.56
C GLU A 233 -3.71 -16.72 11.87
N ALA A 234 -4.97 -16.24 11.86
CA ALA A 234 -6.16 -17.02 12.22
C ALA A 234 -5.96 -17.77 13.56
N ARG A 235 -5.36 -17.11 14.56
CA ARG A 235 -5.09 -17.71 15.86
C ARG A 235 -6.33 -17.71 16.74
N LYS A 236 -6.41 -18.66 17.68
CA LYS A 236 -7.47 -18.67 18.69
C LYS A 236 -7.26 -17.49 19.67
N PRO A 237 -8.26 -16.61 19.85
CA PRO A 237 -8.12 -15.45 20.72
C PRO A 237 -8.10 -15.85 22.20
N LYS A 238 -7.36 -15.11 23.03
CA LYS A 238 -7.26 -15.39 24.48
C LYS A 238 -8.57 -15.13 25.25
N GLY A 239 -9.36 -14.16 24.80
CA GLY A 239 -10.69 -13.83 25.34
C GLY A 239 -11.81 -14.28 24.39
N GLN A 240 -11.83 -15.57 24.07
CA GLN A 240 -12.77 -16.11 23.10
C GLN A 240 -14.22 -16.02 23.61
N ALA A 241 -15.07 -15.36 22.83
CA ALA A 241 -16.51 -15.45 22.99
C ALA A 241 -17.03 -16.76 22.42
N LYS A 242 -18.02 -17.37 23.08
CA LYS A 242 -18.70 -18.55 22.54
C LYS A 242 -19.77 -18.09 21.55
N ILE A 243 -19.81 -18.81 20.44
CA ILE A 243 -20.90 -18.74 19.47
C ILE A 243 -21.79 -19.96 19.60
N THR A 244 -23.07 -19.78 19.27
CA THR A 244 -24.01 -20.89 19.20
C THR A 244 -23.70 -21.82 18.01
N GLN A 245 -23.94 -23.11 18.18
CA GLN A 245 -23.87 -24.12 17.12
C GLN A 245 -25.22 -24.38 16.46
N PHE A 246 -26.32 -23.97 17.12
CA PHE A 246 -27.69 -24.28 16.72
C PHE A 246 -28.50 -22.99 16.58
N ALA A 247 -29.42 -22.99 15.63
CA ALA A 247 -30.45 -21.96 15.54
C ALA A 247 -31.60 -22.30 16.49
N GLY A 248 -32.23 -21.29 17.09
CA GLY A 248 -33.35 -21.49 18.00
C GLY A 248 -33.61 -20.30 18.92
N ALA A 249 -34.54 -20.49 19.85
CA ALA A 249 -34.90 -19.49 20.86
C ALA A 249 -33.93 -19.55 22.05
N VAL A 250 -33.42 -18.40 22.47
CA VAL A 250 -32.56 -18.29 23.65
C VAL A 250 -33.40 -18.32 24.92
N HIS A 251 -33.03 -19.16 25.88
CA HIS A 251 -33.53 -19.14 27.25
C HIS A 251 -32.39 -18.93 28.25
N ILE A 252 -32.51 -17.93 29.13
CA ILE A 252 -31.44 -17.56 30.07
C ILE A 252 -31.82 -17.99 31.49
N GLU A 253 -31.07 -18.94 32.04
CA GLU A 253 -31.17 -19.38 33.42
C GLU A 253 -30.05 -18.73 34.25
N GLU A 254 -30.38 -17.90 35.24
CA GLU A 254 -29.40 -17.32 36.15
C GLU A 254 -29.26 -18.16 37.42
N SER A 255 -28.04 -18.66 37.69
CA SER A 255 -27.68 -19.33 38.95
C SER A 255 -26.68 -18.49 39.75
N ASP A 256 -26.56 -18.75 41.06
CA ASP A 256 -25.67 -18.00 41.96
C ASP A 256 -24.20 -17.95 41.49
N LYS A 257 -23.74 -18.98 40.75
CA LYS A 257 -22.35 -19.13 40.29
C LYS A 257 -22.12 -18.81 38.81
N ALA A 258 -23.14 -18.93 37.95
CA ALA A 258 -23.00 -18.78 36.50
C ALA A 258 -24.34 -18.42 35.84
N LYS A 259 -24.28 -17.75 34.69
CA LYS A 259 -25.42 -17.60 33.77
C LYS A 259 -25.39 -18.80 32.83
N LYS A 260 -26.51 -19.49 32.64
CA LYS A 260 -26.63 -20.60 31.69
C LYS A 260 -27.53 -20.12 30.56
N VAL A 261 -27.01 -20.12 29.34
CA VAL A 261 -27.76 -19.76 28.13
C VAL A 261 -28.11 -21.07 27.43
N VAL A 262 -29.40 -21.38 27.37
CA VAL A 262 -29.97 -22.57 26.75
C VAL A 262 -30.55 -22.18 25.40
N ILE A 263 -30.35 -23.01 24.38
CA ILE A 263 -30.97 -22.82 23.07
C ILE A 263 -32.03 -23.89 22.89
N LEU A 264 -33.25 -23.44 22.67
CA LEU A 264 -34.44 -24.26 22.52
C LEU A 264 -34.79 -24.36 21.02
N ASP A 265 -35.25 -25.53 20.59
CA ASP A 265 -35.80 -25.72 19.25
C ASP A 265 -37.23 -25.14 19.11
N ASP A 266 -37.84 -25.29 17.93
CA ASP A 266 -39.21 -24.86 17.66
C ASP A 266 -40.27 -25.60 18.50
N THR A 267 -39.92 -26.76 19.07
CA THR A 267 -40.80 -27.58 19.93
C THR A 267 -40.60 -27.32 21.42
N GLY A 268 -39.59 -26.52 21.80
CA GLY A 268 -39.24 -26.18 23.19
C GLY A 268 -38.26 -27.16 23.85
N GLU A 269 -37.62 -28.06 23.09
CA GLU A 269 -36.59 -28.98 23.59
C GLU A 269 -35.21 -28.31 23.66
N GLU A 270 -34.42 -28.65 24.70
CA GLU A 270 -33.04 -28.15 24.87
C GLU A 270 -32.11 -28.77 23.82
N LEU A 271 -31.65 -27.95 22.85
CA LEU A 271 -30.64 -28.34 21.88
C LEU A 271 -29.24 -28.34 22.49
N HIS A 272 -28.90 -27.24 23.17
CA HIS A 272 -27.60 -27.08 23.81
C HIS A 272 -27.64 -26.01 24.90
N SER A 273 -26.80 -26.18 25.93
CA SER A 273 -26.60 -25.16 26.97
C SER A 273 -25.15 -24.73 27.13
N TYR A 274 -24.98 -23.42 27.30
CA TYR A 274 -23.70 -22.75 27.45
C TYR A 274 -23.59 -22.15 28.86
N ALA A 275 -22.59 -22.61 29.62
CA ALA A 275 -22.26 -22.00 30.91
C ALA A 275 -21.36 -20.78 30.72
N ILE A 276 -21.86 -19.60 31.12
CA ILE A 276 -21.20 -18.30 30.98
C ILE A 276 -20.90 -17.73 32.36
N SER A 277 -19.72 -17.10 32.51
CA SER A 277 -19.36 -16.43 33.76
C SER A 277 -20.35 -15.31 34.06
N ARG A 278 -20.75 -15.18 35.33
CA ARG A 278 -21.68 -14.11 35.77
C ARG A 278 -21.18 -12.69 35.46
N ARG A 279 -19.86 -12.50 35.35
CA ARG A 279 -19.21 -11.22 35.03
C ARG A 279 -19.22 -10.88 33.54
N ALA A 280 -19.55 -11.82 32.67
CA ALA A 280 -19.62 -11.56 31.24
C ALA A 280 -20.95 -10.88 30.90
N ASP A 281 -20.86 -9.84 30.09
CA ASP A 281 -22.02 -9.15 29.54
C ASP A 281 -22.57 -9.97 28.36
N LEU A 282 -23.85 -10.34 28.46
CA LEU A 282 -24.54 -11.11 27.42
C LEU A 282 -24.89 -10.18 26.26
N MET A 283 -24.78 -10.71 25.04
CA MET A 283 -25.17 -10.01 23.82
C MET A 283 -26.55 -10.44 23.30
N VAL A 284 -27.19 -11.37 24.00
CA VAL A 284 -28.49 -11.95 23.66
C VAL A 284 -29.49 -11.73 24.79
N GLU A 285 -30.75 -11.56 24.42
CA GLU A 285 -31.88 -11.41 25.33
C GLU A 285 -32.67 -12.72 25.48
N ASP A 286 -33.37 -12.87 26.61
CA ASP A 286 -34.26 -14.03 26.84
C ASP A 286 -35.43 -13.99 25.83
N GLY A 287 -35.67 -15.11 25.15
CA GLY A 287 -36.64 -15.22 24.06
C GLY A 287 -36.15 -14.74 22.69
N GLN A 288 -34.91 -14.26 22.57
CA GLN A 288 -34.34 -13.86 21.27
C GLN A 288 -34.11 -15.08 20.36
N GLN A 289 -34.48 -14.95 19.09
CA GLN A 289 -34.14 -15.93 18.06
C GLN A 289 -32.70 -15.72 17.60
N VAL A 290 -31.91 -16.80 17.61
CA VAL A 290 -30.51 -16.79 17.17
C VAL A 290 -30.28 -17.80 16.05
N GLU A 291 -29.32 -17.50 15.18
CA GLU A 291 -28.83 -18.39 14.14
C GLU A 291 -27.52 -19.07 14.57
N ALA A 292 -27.18 -20.21 13.95
CA ALA A 292 -25.90 -20.85 14.16
C ALA A 292 -24.74 -19.87 13.85
N GLY A 293 -23.82 -19.73 14.80
CA GLY A 293 -22.71 -18.77 14.74
C GLY A 293 -23.02 -17.39 15.32
N ASP A 294 -24.16 -17.14 15.96
CA ASP A 294 -24.41 -15.93 16.75
C ASP A 294 -23.60 -15.88 18.04
N GLN A 295 -23.14 -14.68 18.39
CA GLN A 295 -22.33 -14.42 19.57
C GLN A 295 -23.20 -14.29 20.82
N LEU A 296 -22.89 -15.06 21.87
CA LEU A 296 -23.71 -15.09 23.09
C LEU A 296 -23.29 -14.04 24.14
N TYR A 297 -22.00 -13.72 24.22
CA TYR A 297 -21.45 -12.77 25.18
C TYR A 297 -20.27 -12.00 24.62
N GLU A 298 -19.92 -10.86 25.23
CA GLU A 298 -18.87 -9.98 24.74
C GLU A 298 -17.50 -10.69 24.70
N GLY A 299 -16.80 -10.54 23.57
CA GLY A 299 -15.45 -11.08 23.40
C GLY A 299 -15.07 -11.24 21.93
N SER A 300 -13.90 -11.84 21.71
CA SER A 300 -13.37 -12.07 20.36
C SER A 300 -13.88 -13.39 19.79
N LEU A 301 -14.37 -13.38 18.55
CA LEU A 301 -14.76 -14.60 17.86
C LEU A 301 -13.54 -15.35 17.34
N ASN A 302 -13.62 -16.68 17.37
CA ASN A 302 -12.64 -17.56 16.77
C ASN A 302 -12.97 -17.76 15.28
N PRO A 303 -12.07 -17.36 14.35
CA PRO A 303 -12.33 -17.49 12.91
C PRO A 303 -12.62 -18.92 12.46
N HIS A 304 -12.04 -19.94 13.11
CA HIS A 304 -12.27 -21.36 12.75
C HIS A 304 -13.69 -21.83 13.09
N GLU A 305 -14.23 -21.39 14.24
CA GLU A 305 -15.61 -21.73 14.60
C GLU A 305 -16.59 -20.94 13.73
N LEU A 306 -16.28 -19.66 13.46
CA LEU A 306 -17.10 -18.83 12.59
C LEU A 306 -17.18 -19.39 11.16
N LEU A 307 -16.08 -19.92 10.63
CA LEU A 307 -16.03 -20.58 9.33
C LEU A 307 -16.98 -21.78 9.28
N LYS A 308 -16.96 -22.61 10.32
CA LYS A 308 -17.78 -23.82 10.39
C LYS A 308 -19.28 -23.52 10.40
N TYR A 309 -19.71 -22.46 11.09
CA TYR A 309 -21.15 -22.19 11.28
C TYR A 309 -21.73 -21.12 10.33
N ARG A 310 -20.92 -20.15 9.87
CA ARG A 310 -21.37 -19.08 8.96
C ARG A 310 -20.69 -19.06 7.59
N GLY A 311 -19.73 -19.95 7.35
CA GLY A 311 -19.00 -20.06 6.09
C GLY A 311 -17.89 -19.02 5.89
N ALA A 312 -17.18 -19.18 4.76
CA ALA A 312 -16.00 -18.39 4.43
C ALA A 312 -16.24 -16.89 4.33
N LEU A 313 -17.37 -16.47 3.74
CA LEU A 313 -17.67 -15.05 3.55
C LEU A 313 -17.88 -14.31 4.88
N ALA A 314 -18.74 -14.84 5.75
CA ALA A 314 -19.03 -14.20 7.03
C ALA A 314 -17.73 -14.09 7.87
N THR A 315 -16.91 -15.12 7.82
CA THR A 315 -15.59 -15.15 8.45
C THR A 315 -14.65 -14.10 7.87
N ALA A 316 -14.60 -13.99 6.54
CA ALA A 316 -13.78 -12.99 5.87
C ALA A 316 -14.20 -11.55 6.24
N ARG A 317 -15.51 -11.27 6.23
CA ARG A 317 -16.06 -9.96 6.62
C ARG A 317 -15.78 -9.64 8.09
N TYR A 318 -15.88 -10.63 8.96
CA TYR A 318 -15.51 -10.46 10.37
C TYR A 318 -14.04 -10.03 10.50
N ILE A 319 -13.11 -10.74 9.85
CA ILE A 319 -11.67 -10.40 9.90
C ILE A 319 -11.43 -8.98 9.35
N VAL A 320 -12.03 -8.64 8.19
CA VAL A 320 -11.92 -7.29 7.62
C VAL A 320 -12.40 -6.24 8.61
N SER A 321 -13.55 -6.44 9.23
CA SER A 321 -14.13 -5.49 10.19
C SER A 321 -13.27 -5.34 11.45
N GLU A 322 -12.71 -6.42 11.98
CA GLU A 322 -11.89 -6.39 13.19
C GLU A 322 -10.54 -5.74 12.94
N VAL A 323 -9.88 -6.04 11.82
CA VAL A 323 -8.64 -5.38 11.41
C VAL A 323 -8.90 -3.88 11.23
N GLN A 324 -9.98 -3.51 10.55
CA GLN A 324 -10.34 -2.11 10.35
C GLN A 324 -10.59 -1.38 11.67
N LYS A 325 -11.32 -1.98 12.62
CA LYS A 325 -11.54 -1.38 13.95
C LYS A 325 -10.22 -1.08 14.65
N VAL A 326 -9.24 -1.98 14.57
CA VAL A 326 -7.92 -1.76 15.18
C VAL A 326 -7.21 -0.56 14.54
N TYR A 327 -7.12 -0.48 13.21
CA TYR A 327 -6.49 0.67 12.54
C TYR A 327 -7.24 1.99 12.79
N HIS A 328 -8.57 1.99 12.72
CA HIS A 328 -9.40 3.16 12.98
C HIS A 328 -9.27 3.66 14.42
N SER A 329 -9.21 2.76 15.41
CA SER A 329 -9.01 3.12 16.82
C SER A 329 -7.69 3.87 17.06
N GLN A 330 -6.73 3.69 16.16
CA GLN A 330 -5.40 4.31 16.20
C GLN A 330 -5.31 5.53 15.28
N GLY A 331 -6.41 5.93 14.65
CA GLY A 331 -6.49 7.07 13.75
C GLY A 331 -5.75 6.85 12.43
N VAL A 332 -5.64 5.61 11.97
CA VAL A 332 -5.13 5.25 10.65
C VAL A 332 -6.30 4.80 9.79
N GLN A 333 -6.45 5.38 8.61
CA GLN A 333 -7.46 4.99 7.64
C GLN A 333 -6.82 4.12 6.56
N ILE A 334 -7.37 2.91 6.37
CA ILE A 334 -6.98 1.96 5.33
C ILE A 334 -8.24 1.58 4.57
N ASP A 335 -8.15 1.39 3.26
CA ASP A 335 -9.29 0.93 2.46
C ASP A 335 -9.57 -0.57 2.68
N ASP A 336 -10.85 -0.93 2.80
CA ASP A 336 -11.31 -2.30 3.01
C ASP A 336 -10.78 -3.26 1.93
N LYS A 337 -10.59 -2.80 0.68
CA LYS A 337 -10.14 -3.64 -0.43
C LYS A 337 -8.76 -4.27 -0.18
N HIS A 338 -7.88 -3.56 0.53
CA HIS A 338 -6.55 -4.07 0.84
C HIS A 338 -6.62 -5.23 1.83
N VAL A 339 -7.47 -5.10 2.86
CA VAL A 339 -7.65 -6.17 3.85
C VAL A 339 -8.40 -7.35 3.23
N GLU A 340 -9.44 -7.09 2.42
CA GLU A 340 -10.17 -8.11 1.68
C GLU A 340 -9.24 -8.95 0.78
N LEU A 341 -8.26 -8.33 0.12
CA LEU A 341 -7.28 -9.04 -0.71
C LEU A 341 -6.46 -10.06 0.08
N ILE A 342 -5.99 -9.68 1.28
CA ILE A 342 -5.23 -10.58 2.16
C ILE A 342 -6.13 -11.71 2.68
N VAL A 343 -7.34 -11.36 3.13
CA VAL A 343 -8.30 -12.33 3.68
C VAL A 343 -8.79 -13.32 2.62
N ARG A 344 -8.89 -12.89 1.35
CA ARG A 344 -9.13 -13.80 0.22
C ARG A 344 -8.07 -14.90 0.16
N GLN A 345 -6.79 -14.56 0.34
CA GLN A 345 -5.73 -15.57 0.33
C GLN A 345 -5.79 -16.52 1.53
N MET A 346 -6.28 -16.06 2.68
CA MET A 346 -6.49 -16.90 3.87
C MET A 346 -7.61 -17.94 3.70
N THR A 347 -8.60 -17.63 2.85
CA THR A 347 -9.82 -18.45 2.62
C THR A 347 -9.84 -19.14 1.25
N LYS A 348 -8.73 -19.08 0.51
CA LYS A 348 -8.59 -19.58 -0.87
C LYS A 348 -8.57 -21.11 -0.99
N LYS A 349 -8.17 -21.83 0.06
CA LYS A 349 -7.91 -23.27 0.02
C LYS A 349 -9.02 -24.07 0.74
N VAL A 350 -9.31 -25.26 0.24
CA VAL A 350 -10.17 -26.27 0.85
C VAL A 350 -9.38 -27.55 1.08
N LEU A 351 -9.74 -28.33 2.10
CA LEU A 351 -9.12 -29.63 2.38
C LEU A 351 -10.00 -30.74 1.81
N VAL A 352 -9.47 -31.55 0.89
CA VAL A 352 -10.24 -32.66 0.30
C VAL A 352 -10.47 -33.75 1.34
N GLU A 353 -11.73 -34.10 1.60
CA GLU A 353 -12.10 -35.19 2.51
C GLU A 353 -12.21 -36.51 1.75
N THR A 354 -13.17 -36.57 0.82
CA THR A 354 -13.33 -37.73 -0.08
C THR A 354 -13.14 -37.26 -1.52
N PRO A 355 -12.34 -37.98 -2.33
CA PRO A 355 -12.01 -37.54 -3.68
C PRO A 355 -13.12 -37.87 -4.70
N GLY A 356 -14.07 -38.75 -4.37
CA GLY A 356 -15.04 -39.25 -5.35
C GLY A 356 -14.34 -39.81 -6.60
N ASP A 357 -14.84 -39.43 -7.77
CA ASP A 357 -14.27 -39.76 -9.09
C ASP A 357 -13.32 -38.67 -9.62
N THR A 358 -12.97 -37.66 -8.80
CA THR A 358 -12.03 -36.60 -9.19
C THR A 358 -10.58 -37.08 -9.15
N SER A 359 -9.69 -36.27 -9.73
CA SER A 359 -8.23 -36.47 -9.68
C SER A 359 -7.57 -36.07 -8.34
N PHE A 360 -8.36 -35.67 -7.34
CA PHE A 360 -7.84 -35.18 -6.07
C PHE A 360 -7.36 -36.30 -5.14
N LEU A 361 -6.45 -35.95 -4.23
CA LEU A 361 -5.98 -36.85 -3.18
C LEU A 361 -6.63 -36.47 -1.84
N PRO A 362 -7.10 -37.46 -1.05
CA PRO A 362 -7.60 -37.21 0.30
C PRO A 362 -6.56 -36.48 1.16
N GLY A 363 -6.99 -35.48 1.93
CA GLY A 363 -6.16 -34.67 2.81
C GLY A 363 -5.28 -33.63 2.11
N ARG A 364 -5.39 -33.47 0.78
CA ARG A 364 -4.69 -32.41 0.05
C ARG A 364 -5.42 -31.07 0.17
N MET A 365 -4.66 -29.99 0.33
CA MET A 365 -5.19 -28.63 0.21
C MET A 365 -5.20 -28.20 -1.25
N VAL A 366 -6.37 -27.84 -1.77
CA VAL A 366 -6.56 -27.42 -3.17
C VAL A 366 -7.21 -26.03 -3.18
N ASP A 367 -6.98 -25.26 -4.25
CA ASP A 367 -7.72 -24.01 -4.46
C ASP A 367 -9.22 -24.28 -4.61
N ARG A 368 -10.04 -23.48 -3.93
CA ARG A 368 -11.50 -23.62 -3.97
C ARG A 368 -12.05 -23.53 -5.39
N LEU A 369 -11.57 -22.60 -6.21
CA LEU A 369 -12.09 -22.42 -7.57
C LEU A 369 -11.76 -23.63 -8.45
N ILE A 370 -10.55 -24.18 -8.32
CA ILE A 370 -10.14 -25.38 -9.05
C ILE A 370 -10.94 -26.60 -8.58
N PHE A 371 -11.19 -26.69 -7.26
CA PHE A 371 -12.00 -27.75 -6.68
C PHE A 371 -13.45 -27.72 -7.19
N ASP A 372 -14.06 -26.53 -7.18
CA ASP A 372 -15.44 -26.32 -7.65
C ASP A 372 -15.56 -26.64 -9.15
N GLN A 373 -14.63 -26.15 -9.99
CA GLN A 373 -14.59 -26.43 -11.43
C GLN A 373 -14.43 -27.93 -11.76
N GLU A 374 -13.53 -28.63 -11.06
CA GLU A 374 -13.30 -30.06 -11.30
C GLU A 374 -14.52 -30.90 -10.88
N ASN A 375 -15.19 -30.52 -9.79
CA ASN A 375 -16.43 -31.16 -9.36
C ASN A 375 -17.55 -30.94 -10.36
N GLU A 376 -17.73 -29.72 -10.89
CA GLU A 376 -18.69 -29.44 -11.95
C GLU A 376 -18.45 -30.34 -13.17
N ARG A 377 -17.20 -30.48 -13.61
CA ARG A 377 -16.81 -31.35 -14.73
C ARG A 377 -17.15 -32.83 -14.47
N VAL A 378 -16.90 -33.34 -13.26
CA VAL A 378 -17.19 -34.74 -12.91
C VAL A 378 -18.69 -35.00 -12.82
N VAL A 379 -19.45 -34.06 -12.27
CA VAL A 379 -20.93 -34.14 -12.20
C VAL A 379 -21.54 -34.12 -13.59
N GLU A 380 -21.04 -33.27 -14.50
CA GLU A 380 -21.46 -33.27 -15.92
C GLU A 380 -21.16 -34.61 -16.62
N GLY A 381 -20.08 -35.29 -16.20
CA GLY A 381 -19.73 -36.64 -16.65
C GLY A 381 -20.54 -37.76 -15.98
N GLY A 382 -21.41 -37.44 -15.02
CA GLY A 382 -22.23 -38.40 -14.27
C GLY A 382 -21.50 -39.16 -13.16
N GLY A 383 -20.31 -38.71 -12.74
CA GLY A 383 -19.53 -39.29 -11.64
C GLY A 383 -19.87 -38.69 -10.27
N GLU A 384 -19.28 -39.26 -9.22
CA GLU A 384 -19.41 -38.76 -7.85
C GLU A 384 -18.44 -37.59 -7.59
N PRO A 385 -18.92 -36.40 -7.16
CA PRO A 385 -18.05 -35.26 -6.85
C PRO A 385 -17.24 -35.49 -5.57
N ALA A 386 -16.09 -34.81 -5.47
CA ALA A 386 -15.31 -34.78 -4.24
C ALA A 386 -16.00 -33.96 -3.14
N THR A 387 -15.83 -34.36 -1.88
CA THR A 387 -16.22 -33.56 -0.71
C THR A 387 -15.00 -32.89 -0.08
N CYS A 388 -15.18 -31.71 0.52
CA CYS A 388 -14.12 -30.97 1.18
C CYS A 388 -14.55 -30.34 2.51
N GLU A 389 -13.58 -30.15 3.40
CA GLU A 389 -13.70 -29.31 4.59
C GLU A 389 -13.21 -27.89 4.26
N GLU A 390 -14.02 -26.88 4.59
CA GLU A 390 -13.59 -25.48 4.51
C GLU A 390 -12.55 -25.19 5.58
N ILE A 391 -11.39 -24.66 5.17
CA ILE A 391 -10.30 -24.31 6.07
C ILE A 391 -9.92 -22.83 5.94
N ILE A 392 -9.47 -22.24 7.04
CA ILE A 392 -8.85 -20.92 7.05
C ILE A 392 -7.38 -21.04 7.47
N LEU A 393 -6.50 -20.53 6.62
CA LEU A 393 -5.06 -20.54 6.84
C LEU A 393 -4.60 -19.17 7.32
N GLY A 394 -3.77 -19.15 8.36
CA GLY A 394 -3.00 -17.95 8.70
C GLY A 394 -2.02 -17.61 7.58
N ILE A 395 -1.67 -16.33 7.45
CA ILE A 395 -0.79 -15.83 6.36
C ILE A 395 0.52 -16.63 6.22
N THR A 396 1.13 -17.05 7.34
CA THR A 396 2.35 -17.86 7.29
C THR A 396 2.11 -19.21 6.61
N LYS A 397 1.03 -19.91 6.95
CA LYS A 397 0.68 -21.20 6.32
C LYS A 397 0.18 -21.03 4.89
N ALA A 398 -0.58 -19.97 4.61
CA ALA A 398 -1.06 -19.67 3.26
C ALA A 398 0.09 -19.44 2.28
N SER A 399 1.16 -18.74 2.70
CA SER A 399 2.35 -18.51 1.86
C SER A 399 3.14 -19.78 1.53
N LEU A 400 3.16 -20.77 2.44
CA LEU A 400 3.79 -22.07 2.23
C LEU A 400 2.95 -23.00 1.33
N ALA A 401 1.63 -22.78 1.27
CA ALA A 401 0.69 -23.56 0.47
C ALA A 401 0.48 -22.98 -0.94
N THR A 402 1.48 -22.25 -1.46
CA THR A 402 1.50 -21.74 -2.84
C THR A 402 1.84 -22.85 -3.83
N GLU A 403 1.40 -22.71 -5.08
CA GLU A 403 1.67 -23.71 -6.13
C GLU A 403 3.15 -23.70 -6.56
N SER A 404 3.78 -22.52 -6.52
CA SER A 404 5.21 -22.38 -6.82
C SER A 404 6.07 -22.84 -5.65
N PHE A 405 6.82 -23.93 -5.86
CA PHE A 405 7.79 -24.38 -4.88
C PHE A 405 9.00 -23.43 -4.78
N LEU A 406 9.36 -22.70 -5.84
CA LEU A 406 10.44 -21.70 -5.81
C LEU A 406 10.07 -20.52 -4.90
N SER A 407 8.83 -20.06 -5.02
CA SER A 407 8.27 -19.02 -4.16
C SER A 407 8.21 -19.48 -2.70
N ALA A 408 7.63 -20.64 -2.43
CA ALA A 408 7.51 -21.20 -1.09
C ALA A 408 8.88 -21.43 -0.43
N ALA A 409 9.86 -21.96 -1.17
CA ALA A 409 11.19 -22.27 -0.67
C ALA A 409 11.99 -21.02 -0.25
N SER A 410 11.70 -19.86 -0.83
CA SER A 410 12.32 -18.58 -0.46
C SER A 410 11.82 -18.01 0.88
N PHE A 411 10.66 -18.47 1.36
CA PHE A 411 10.01 -17.91 2.54
C PHE A 411 10.52 -18.57 3.82
N GLN A 412 10.16 -19.84 4.05
CA GLN A 412 10.51 -20.65 5.22
C GLN A 412 10.52 -22.14 4.87
N GLU A 413 11.11 -22.97 5.74
CA GLU A 413 11.12 -24.45 5.60
C GLU A 413 11.70 -24.97 4.26
N THR A 414 12.69 -24.27 3.69
CA THR A 414 13.29 -24.53 2.36
C THR A 414 13.58 -26.01 2.10
N THR A 415 14.21 -26.71 3.05
CA THR A 415 14.55 -28.15 2.88
C THR A 415 13.32 -29.01 2.69
N LYS A 416 12.26 -28.77 3.46
CA LYS A 416 11.02 -29.55 3.39
C LYS A 416 10.29 -29.27 2.08
N VAL A 417 10.14 -27.99 1.70
CA VAL A 417 9.49 -27.59 0.44
C VAL A 417 10.18 -28.22 -0.78
N LEU A 418 11.52 -28.18 -0.82
CA LEU A 418 12.28 -28.77 -1.93
C LEU A 418 12.22 -30.30 -1.93
N THR A 419 12.19 -30.93 -0.76
CA THR A 419 12.05 -32.39 -0.65
C THR A 419 10.68 -32.84 -1.16
N ASP A 420 9.60 -32.18 -0.74
CA ASP A 420 8.24 -32.47 -1.19
C ASP A 420 8.11 -32.25 -2.71
N ALA A 421 8.65 -31.14 -3.22
CA ALA A 421 8.65 -30.86 -4.65
C ALA A 421 9.44 -31.89 -5.47
N ALA A 422 10.57 -32.38 -4.95
CA ALA A 422 11.37 -33.42 -5.60
C ALA A 422 10.69 -34.79 -5.57
N LEU A 423 10.03 -35.15 -4.46
CA LEU A 423 9.26 -36.39 -4.34
C LEU A 423 8.06 -36.42 -5.29
N GLU A 424 7.39 -35.28 -5.46
CA GLU A 424 6.24 -35.14 -6.35
C GLU A 424 6.62 -34.91 -7.82
N GLY A 425 7.88 -34.57 -8.10
CA GLY A 425 8.32 -34.19 -9.46
C GLY A 425 7.64 -32.91 -9.95
N LYS A 426 7.41 -31.92 -9.07
CA LYS A 426 6.71 -30.68 -9.41
C LYS A 426 7.44 -29.88 -10.49
N VAL A 427 6.65 -29.28 -11.38
CA VAL A 427 7.11 -28.34 -12.39
C VAL A 427 6.58 -26.95 -12.03
N ASP A 428 7.46 -25.95 -11.97
CA ASP A 428 7.08 -24.57 -11.68
C ASP A 428 6.81 -23.82 -13.00
N GLU A 429 5.63 -23.23 -13.12
CA GLU A 429 5.21 -22.50 -14.32
C GLU A 429 5.61 -21.01 -14.32
N LEU A 430 6.22 -20.50 -13.24
CA LEU A 430 6.72 -19.12 -13.14
C LEU A 430 5.61 -18.08 -13.37
N ARG A 431 4.42 -18.30 -12.80
CA ARG A 431 3.25 -17.42 -12.96
C ARG A 431 3.28 -16.21 -12.01
N GLY A 432 3.98 -16.32 -10.90
CA GLY A 432 4.11 -15.30 -9.87
C GLY A 432 5.28 -14.35 -10.12
N LEU A 433 5.37 -13.33 -9.26
CA LEU A 433 6.40 -12.30 -9.37
C LEU A 433 7.75 -12.80 -8.87
N LYS A 434 7.74 -13.54 -7.78
CA LYS A 434 8.95 -13.92 -7.04
C LYS A 434 9.79 -14.96 -7.78
N GLU A 435 9.16 -15.97 -8.38
CA GLU A 435 9.91 -16.97 -9.16
C GLU A 435 10.65 -16.32 -10.33
N ASN A 436 10.02 -15.35 -11.01
CA ASN A 436 10.66 -14.63 -12.10
C ASN A 436 11.82 -13.77 -11.61
N VAL A 437 11.69 -13.11 -10.45
CA VAL A 437 12.81 -12.39 -9.83
C VAL A 437 13.96 -13.33 -9.49
N ILE A 438 13.68 -14.50 -8.88
CA ILE A 438 14.70 -15.49 -8.50
C ILE A 438 15.49 -15.99 -9.72
N ILE A 439 14.80 -16.21 -10.85
CA ILE A 439 15.41 -16.72 -12.08
C ILE A 439 16.04 -15.61 -12.93
N GLY A 440 15.76 -14.33 -12.64
CA GLY A 440 16.23 -13.19 -13.43
C GLY A 440 15.43 -12.94 -14.71
N LYS A 441 14.15 -13.31 -14.73
CA LYS A 441 13.19 -13.00 -15.80
C LYS A 441 12.34 -11.76 -15.45
N LEU A 442 11.79 -11.12 -16.48
CA LEU A 442 10.81 -10.04 -16.30
C LEU A 442 9.58 -10.54 -15.52
N ILE A 443 9.20 -9.80 -14.48
CA ILE A 443 8.03 -10.12 -13.66
C ILE A 443 6.73 -10.06 -14.49
N PRO A 444 5.77 -10.97 -14.29
CA PRO A 444 4.52 -10.99 -15.04
C PRO A 444 3.48 -9.99 -14.51
N ALA A 445 3.89 -8.73 -14.30
CA ALA A 445 3.05 -7.60 -13.91
C ALA A 445 3.48 -6.33 -14.66
N ALA A 446 2.57 -5.35 -14.73
CA ALA A 446 2.72 -4.11 -15.49
C ALA A 446 3.28 -4.40 -16.90
N THR A 447 4.31 -3.67 -17.34
CA THR A 447 4.99 -3.82 -18.64
C THR A 447 5.56 -5.21 -18.89
N GLY A 448 5.78 -6.01 -17.85
CA GLY A 448 6.27 -7.38 -17.98
C GLY A 448 5.21 -8.40 -18.39
N LEU A 449 3.93 -8.04 -18.50
CA LEU A 449 2.90 -8.92 -19.07
C LEU A 449 3.15 -9.20 -20.56
N ARG A 450 2.91 -10.45 -20.98
CA ARG A 450 3.06 -10.86 -22.40
C ARG A 450 2.22 -10.01 -23.36
N SER A 451 1.03 -9.58 -22.92
CA SER A 451 0.14 -8.71 -23.69
C SER A 451 0.76 -7.37 -24.06
N TYR A 452 1.69 -6.86 -23.24
CA TYR A 452 2.36 -5.58 -23.48
C TYR A 452 3.73 -5.73 -24.14
N ARG A 453 4.31 -6.94 -24.17
CA ARG A 453 5.65 -7.18 -24.75
C ARG A 453 5.67 -7.10 -26.27
N ASN A 454 4.56 -7.43 -26.93
CA ASN A 454 4.47 -7.50 -28.39
C ASN A 454 3.62 -6.36 -28.99
N ILE A 455 3.45 -5.25 -28.25
CA ILE A 455 2.72 -4.10 -28.78
C ILE A 455 3.67 -3.29 -29.65
N GLU A 456 3.37 -3.24 -30.94
CA GLU A 456 3.98 -2.27 -31.85
C GLU A 456 3.33 -0.90 -31.62
N LEU A 457 4.11 0.05 -31.11
CA LEU A 457 3.66 1.42 -30.91
C LEU A 457 3.70 2.14 -32.26
N ILE A 458 2.57 2.19 -32.95
CA ILE A 458 2.43 3.02 -34.16
C ILE A 458 2.33 4.48 -33.71
N THR A 459 3.47 5.16 -33.65
CA THR A 459 3.52 6.61 -33.42
C THR A 459 3.47 7.34 -34.75
N PRO A 460 2.43 8.15 -35.04
CA PRO A 460 2.40 8.93 -36.27
C PRO A 460 3.57 9.93 -36.27
N GLY A 461 4.51 9.75 -37.20
CA GLY A 461 5.65 10.66 -37.40
C GLY A 461 7.03 10.14 -36.97
N LEU A 462 7.13 8.93 -36.40
CA LEU A 462 8.41 8.26 -36.14
C LEU A 462 8.62 7.13 -37.17
N PRO A 463 9.77 7.07 -37.88
CA PRO A 463 10.04 6.00 -38.83
C PRO A 463 10.08 4.64 -38.11
N ALA A 464 9.50 3.61 -38.74
CA ALA A 464 9.24 2.28 -38.19
C ALA A 464 10.49 1.43 -37.85
N GLU A 465 11.69 2.00 -37.92
CA GLU A 465 12.97 1.32 -37.69
C GLU A 465 13.68 1.86 -36.42
N MET A 466 12.93 2.10 -35.35
CA MET A 466 13.52 2.32 -34.02
C MET A 466 13.39 1.04 -33.20
N ASP A 467 14.37 0.16 -33.33
CA ASP A 467 14.54 -0.95 -32.40
C ASP A 467 15.24 -0.43 -31.13
N ILE A 468 14.46 0.18 -30.23
CA ILE A 468 14.95 0.78 -28.96
C ILE A 468 15.49 -0.30 -28.00
N PHE A 469 15.08 -1.55 -28.19
CA PHE A 469 15.50 -2.70 -27.40
C PHE A 469 16.22 -3.70 -28.30
N GLY A 470 17.39 -3.30 -28.83
CA GLY A 470 18.26 -4.17 -29.61
C GLY A 470 18.38 -5.57 -28.98
N ASP A 471 17.95 -6.57 -29.75
CA ASP A 471 18.26 -7.99 -29.65
C ASP A 471 18.60 -8.55 -28.25
N VAL A 472 17.57 -8.77 -27.43
CA VAL A 472 17.63 -9.77 -26.33
C VAL A 472 17.29 -11.19 -26.82
N LEU A 473 16.92 -11.34 -28.10
CA LEU A 473 16.70 -12.64 -28.74
C LEU A 473 17.79 -12.87 -29.78
N GLY A 474 18.86 -13.53 -29.36
CA GLY A 474 20.06 -13.70 -30.19
C GLY A 474 19.79 -14.32 -31.55
N ALA A 475 20.29 -13.64 -32.60
CA ALA A 475 20.94 -14.26 -33.76
C ALA A 475 21.55 -13.22 -34.71
N ARG A 476 22.83 -12.86 -34.51
CA ARG A 476 23.94 -13.02 -35.47
C ARG A 476 25.07 -12.05 -35.15
N ALA A 477 26.26 -12.64 -35.01
CA ALA A 477 27.50 -11.91 -35.21
C ALA A 477 27.57 -11.46 -36.67
N ASP A 478 27.73 -10.16 -36.90
CA ASP A 478 28.70 -9.68 -37.87
C ASP A 478 29.22 -8.30 -37.47
N SER A 479 30.51 -8.14 -37.73
CA SER A 479 31.42 -7.06 -37.40
C SER A 479 30.88 -5.62 -37.52
N GLY A 480 31.02 -4.86 -36.43
CA GLY A 480 30.97 -3.41 -36.41
C GLY A 480 30.82 -2.93 -34.96
N LEU A 481 31.72 -2.09 -34.47
CA LEU A 481 31.63 -1.49 -33.14
C LEU A 481 30.21 -0.95 -32.92
N ALA A 482 29.49 -1.51 -31.95
CA ALA A 482 28.17 -1.04 -31.57
C ALA A 482 28.30 0.40 -31.08
N LEU A 483 27.73 1.33 -31.84
CA LEU A 483 27.62 2.74 -31.44
C LEU A 483 26.71 2.81 -30.21
N THR A 484 27.06 3.63 -29.22
CA THR A 484 26.16 3.86 -28.08
C THR A 484 24.88 4.56 -28.58
N PRO A 485 23.74 4.44 -27.88
CA PRO A 485 22.51 5.15 -28.24
C PRO A 485 22.73 6.66 -28.45
N GLU A 486 23.68 7.26 -27.71
CA GLU A 486 24.06 8.67 -27.88
C GLU A 486 24.79 8.94 -29.21
N GLN A 487 25.65 8.02 -29.65
CA GLN A 487 26.41 8.15 -30.90
C GLN A 487 25.53 7.93 -32.14
N GLN A 488 24.52 7.05 -32.04
CA GLN A 488 23.53 6.86 -33.12
C GLN A 488 22.65 8.11 -33.28
N TRP A 489 22.26 8.75 -32.19
CA TRP A 489 21.45 9.98 -32.23
C TRP A 489 22.23 11.17 -32.80
N ALA A 490 23.51 11.32 -32.43
CA ALA A 490 24.39 12.38 -32.93
C ALA A 490 24.64 12.31 -34.44
N GLN A 491 24.62 11.09 -35.04
CA GLN A 491 24.69 10.93 -36.50
C GLN A 491 23.38 11.31 -37.20
N LEU A 492 22.23 11.17 -36.54
CA LEU A 492 20.91 11.37 -37.14
C LEU A 492 20.49 12.85 -37.19
N THR A 493 20.91 13.66 -36.21
CA THR A 493 20.50 15.07 -36.11
C THR A 493 21.48 16.04 -36.77
N GLY A 494 22.63 15.56 -37.25
CA GLY A 494 23.72 16.41 -37.76
C GLY A 494 24.38 17.29 -36.70
N SER A 495 23.91 17.24 -35.45
CA SER A 495 24.46 17.96 -34.31
C SER A 495 25.46 17.05 -33.60
N GLY A 496 26.62 16.87 -34.22
CA GLY A 496 27.75 16.12 -33.66
C GLY A 496 28.42 16.79 -32.45
N GLN A 497 27.80 17.81 -31.86
CA GLN A 497 28.37 18.56 -30.74
C GLN A 497 27.30 18.74 -29.66
N ASN A 498 27.57 18.15 -28.49
CA ASN A 498 26.93 18.43 -27.19
C ASN A 498 25.63 17.69 -26.83
N VAL A 499 25.69 16.35 -26.82
CA VAL A 499 24.70 15.48 -26.14
C VAL A 499 24.51 15.87 -24.66
N GLU A 500 25.57 16.37 -24.01
CA GLU A 500 25.56 16.80 -22.61
C GLU A 500 24.63 18.00 -22.38
N ALA A 501 24.52 18.93 -23.33
CA ALA A 501 23.62 20.08 -23.23
C ALA A 501 22.12 19.71 -23.33
N TYR A 502 21.79 18.59 -23.99
CA TYR A 502 20.40 18.14 -24.14
C TYR A 502 19.81 17.58 -22.84
N ASN A 503 20.67 16.94 -22.04
CA ASN A 503 20.29 16.31 -20.78
C ASN A 503 20.46 17.23 -19.56
N MET A 504 21.12 18.38 -19.71
CA MET A 504 21.38 19.34 -18.64
C MET A 504 20.24 20.35 -18.50
N LEU A 505 19.82 20.62 -17.26
CA LEU A 505 18.87 21.68 -16.95
C LEU A 505 19.60 23.03 -16.87
N VAL A 506 18.90 24.10 -17.20
CA VAL A 506 19.46 25.46 -17.05
C VAL A 506 19.82 25.74 -15.59
N ASP A 507 19.06 25.20 -14.63
CA ASP A 507 19.31 25.33 -13.18
C ASP A 507 20.66 24.74 -12.75
N ASP A 508 21.24 23.83 -13.53
CA ASP A 508 22.56 23.24 -13.27
C ASP A 508 23.71 24.15 -13.76
N LEU A 509 23.42 25.29 -14.39
CA LEU A 509 24.39 26.33 -14.72
C LEU A 509 24.58 27.29 -13.54
N ASP A 510 25.82 27.71 -13.30
CA ASP A 510 26.20 28.68 -12.26
C ASP A 510 25.79 30.12 -12.60
N LEU A 511 24.54 30.32 -12.98
CA LEU A 511 23.96 31.63 -13.26
C LEU A 511 23.38 32.27 -11.99
N PRO A 512 23.37 33.61 -11.91
CA PRO A 512 22.71 34.31 -10.81
C PRO A 512 21.22 33.94 -10.70
N THR A 513 20.70 33.82 -9.47
CA THR A 513 19.32 33.36 -9.18
C THR A 513 18.23 34.16 -9.91
N TYR A 514 18.48 35.44 -10.20
CA TYR A 514 17.54 36.26 -10.96
C TYR A 514 17.46 35.84 -12.44
N VAL A 515 18.55 35.40 -13.06
CA VAL A 515 18.62 34.92 -14.45
C VAL A 515 17.83 33.63 -14.58
N HIS A 516 18.03 32.67 -13.66
CA HIS A 516 17.23 31.43 -13.58
C HIS A 516 15.73 31.70 -13.53
N SER A 517 15.30 32.65 -12.68
CA SER A 517 13.89 33.01 -12.54
C SER A 517 13.29 33.66 -13.80
N VAL A 518 14.11 34.32 -14.63
CA VAL A 518 13.68 34.93 -15.90
C VAL A 518 13.62 33.88 -16.99
N LEU A 519 14.63 33.00 -17.09
CA LEU A 519 14.68 31.90 -18.07
C LEU A 519 13.56 30.88 -17.87
N SER A 520 13.28 30.50 -16.62
CA SER A 520 12.15 29.62 -16.28
C SER A 520 10.80 30.25 -16.66
N ARG A 521 10.61 31.56 -16.43
CA ARG A 521 9.40 32.28 -16.89
C ARG A 521 9.28 32.38 -18.40
N ALA A 522 10.41 32.33 -19.12
CA ALA A 522 10.46 32.33 -20.58
C ALA A 522 10.31 30.93 -21.19
N GLY A 523 10.10 29.89 -20.36
CA GLY A 523 9.95 28.50 -20.79
C GLY A 523 11.24 27.88 -21.30
N VAL A 524 12.40 28.36 -20.84
CA VAL A 524 13.72 27.80 -21.16
C VAL A 524 14.16 26.97 -19.96
N GLU A 525 13.92 25.66 -20.01
CA GLU A 525 14.21 24.73 -18.91
C GLU A 525 15.50 23.92 -19.15
N ARG A 526 15.86 23.67 -20.41
CA ARG A 526 17.06 22.90 -20.79
C ARG A 526 18.12 23.77 -21.45
N VAL A 527 19.38 23.36 -21.32
CA VAL A 527 20.49 24.07 -21.97
C VAL A 527 20.38 23.98 -23.50
N SER A 528 19.81 22.91 -24.05
CA SER A 528 19.48 22.81 -25.48
C SER A 528 18.52 23.90 -25.98
N ASP A 529 17.52 24.26 -25.18
CA ASP A 529 16.56 25.34 -25.51
C ASP A 529 17.25 26.71 -25.53
N LEU A 530 18.30 26.86 -24.72
CA LEU A 530 19.13 28.06 -24.63
C LEU A 530 20.06 28.17 -25.85
N LEU A 531 20.71 27.07 -26.25
CA LEU A 531 21.60 27.01 -27.42
C LEU A 531 20.85 27.24 -28.74
N GLY A 532 19.58 26.85 -28.81
CA GLY A 532 18.73 27.08 -29.97
C GLY A 532 18.28 28.54 -30.17
N ARG A 533 18.54 29.44 -29.21
CA ARG A 533 18.14 30.86 -29.28
C ARG A 533 19.31 31.75 -29.66
N THR A 534 19.03 32.79 -30.44
CA THR A 534 20.04 33.81 -30.77
C THR A 534 20.18 34.83 -29.64
N SER A 535 21.33 35.51 -29.61
CA SER A 535 21.59 36.64 -28.71
C SER A 535 20.50 37.74 -28.79
N LYS A 536 19.88 37.91 -29.96
CA LYS A 536 18.76 38.84 -30.16
C LYS A 536 17.47 38.33 -29.53
N ASP A 537 17.20 37.02 -29.59
CA ASP A 537 16.01 36.42 -29.00
C ASP A 537 16.05 36.44 -27.47
N LEU A 538 17.23 36.28 -26.87
CA LEU A 538 17.41 36.37 -25.42
C LEU A 538 17.26 37.81 -24.91
N MET A 539 17.71 38.80 -25.68
CA MET A 539 17.51 40.22 -25.37
C MET A 539 16.06 40.69 -25.53
N ALA A 540 15.24 39.95 -26.28
CA ALA A 540 13.80 40.22 -26.37
C ALA A 540 13.00 39.73 -25.15
N VAL A 541 13.61 38.92 -24.27
CA VAL A 541 12.94 38.42 -23.07
C VAL A 541 12.88 39.51 -21.99
N PRO A 542 11.68 39.86 -21.46
CA PRO A 542 11.54 40.91 -20.45
C PRO A 542 12.30 40.56 -19.16
N GLY A 543 13.31 41.37 -18.81
CA GLY A 543 14.11 41.21 -17.59
C GLY A 543 15.49 40.59 -17.78
N LEU A 544 15.87 40.20 -19.00
CA LEU A 544 17.26 39.90 -19.38
C LEU A 544 17.93 41.18 -19.89
N GLY A 545 19.03 41.59 -19.23
CA GLY A 545 19.85 42.72 -19.65
C GLY A 545 21.17 42.26 -20.30
N GLN A 546 21.97 43.20 -20.79
CA GLN A 546 23.28 42.91 -21.41
C GLN A 546 24.20 42.12 -20.48
N LYS A 547 24.24 42.48 -19.20
CA LYS A 547 25.04 41.77 -18.18
C LYS A 547 24.62 40.30 -18.00
N SER A 548 23.32 40.03 -18.04
CA SER A 548 22.80 38.66 -17.95
C SER A 548 23.14 37.83 -19.19
N LEU A 549 23.21 38.46 -20.37
CA LEU A 549 23.64 37.81 -21.60
C LEU A 549 25.14 37.47 -21.57
N GLU A 550 25.96 38.34 -21.01
CA GLU A 550 27.40 38.08 -20.78
C GLU A 550 27.62 36.96 -19.76
N ASP A 551 26.86 36.92 -18.66
CA ASP A 551 26.91 35.83 -17.68
C ASP A 551 26.55 34.48 -18.34
N ILE A 552 25.48 34.45 -19.16
CA ILE A 552 25.07 33.26 -19.92
C ILE A 552 26.16 32.82 -20.90
N ARG A 553 26.75 33.74 -21.66
CA ARG A 553 27.83 33.43 -22.61
C ARG A 553 29.06 32.88 -21.92
N THR A 554 29.41 33.43 -20.75
CA THR A 554 30.58 32.99 -19.99
C THR A 554 30.39 31.56 -19.48
N CYS A 555 29.23 31.25 -18.88
CA CYS A 555 28.92 29.90 -18.41
C CYS A 555 28.81 28.87 -19.54
N LEU A 556 28.29 29.28 -20.71
CA LEU A 556 28.24 28.42 -21.89
C LEU A 556 29.65 28.18 -22.46
N ALA A 557 30.48 29.22 -22.54
CA ALA A 557 31.84 29.13 -23.05
C ALA A 557 32.76 28.27 -22.17
N GLU A 558 32.60 28.30 -20.84
CA GLU A 558 33.30 27.41 -19.90
C GLU A 558 33.03 25.93 -20.18
N LYS A 559 31.85 25.61 -20.72
CA LYS A 559 31.44 24.26 -21.12
C LYS A 559 31.63 23.98 -22.62
N GLY A 560 32.26 24.90 -23.36
CA GLY A 560 32.55 24.75 -24.79
C GLY A 560 31.32 24.90 -25.70
N TRP A 561 30.27 25.58 -25.24
CA TRP A 561 29.01 25.78 -25.96
C TRP A 561 28.86 27.22 -26.44
N VAL A 562 28.28 27.39 -27.63
CA VAL A 562 28.07 28.71 -28.26
C VAL A 562 26.59 28.85 -28.61
N LEU A 563 26.04 30.06 -28.44
CA LEU A 563 24.67 30.37 -28.83
C LEU A 563 24.53 30.37 -30.36
N SER A 564 23.38 29.91 -30.84
CA SER A 564 23.05 29.93 -32.27
C SER A 564 23.14 31.36 -32.83
N GLY A 565 23.92 31.55 -33.91
CA GLY A 565 24.14 32.84 -34.57
C GLY A 565 25.36 33.65 -34.10
N ASP A 566 26.09 33.18 -33.08
CA ASP A 566 27.41 33.74 -32.71
C ASP A 566 28.56 33.01 -33.46
N GLU A 567 28.26 32.03 -34.33
CA GLU A 567 29.24 31.22 -35.09
C GLU A 567 29.90 31.97 -36.27
N GLU A 568 29.40 33.14 -36.68
CA GLU A 568 29.92 33.92 -37.83
C GLU A 568 30.72 35.18 -37.44
N ALA A 569 31.21 35.29 -36.21
CA ALA A 569 32.11 36.37 -35.78
C ALA A 569 33.56 35.86 -35.62
N GLY A 570 34.10 35.24 -36.67
CA GLY A 570 35.51 34.87 -36.79
C GLY A 570 36.11 35.47 -38.05
N ASP A 571 37.15 36.28 -37.88
CA ASP A 571 38.05 36.83 -38.89
C ASP A 571 37.47 37.84 -39.89
N ASP A 572 37.36 39.11 -39.47
CA ASP A 572 37.83 40.29 -40.23
C ASP A 572 37.47 41.58 -39.47
N GLU A 573 38.43 42.13 -38.71
CA GLU A 573 38.75 43.57 -38.69
C GLU A 573 39.87 43.84 -37.68
N VAL A 574 41.10 43.84 -38.18
CA VAL A 574 42.28 44.35 -37.51
C VAL A 574 42.67 45.68 -38.18
N LEU A 575 42.81 46.72 -37.33
CA LEU A 575 43.50 48.01 -37.51
C LEU A 575 42.76 49.19 -38.16
N LEU A 576 42.54 50.22 -37.33
CA LEU A 576 43.05 51.62 -37.37
C LEU A 576 42.04 52.46 -36.52
N GLY A 577 42.36 53.15 -35.43
CA GLY A 577 43.50 53.99 -35.12
C GLY A 577 43.05 55.46 -35.04
N ASP A 578 42.60 55.92 -33.86
CA ASP A 578 42.59 57.33 -33.37
C ASP A 578 42.03 57.27 -31.93
N GLY A 579 42.60 57.82 -30.85
CA GLY A 579 43.45 59.00 -30.71
C GLY A 579 42.65 60.11 -30.00
N GLY A 580 42.77 60.26 -28.67
CA GLY A 580 42.36 61.50 -27.97
C GLY A 580 41.72 61.38 -26.58
N ASP A 581 42.57 61.48 -25.56
CA ASP A 581 42.49 62.29 -24.31
C ASP A 581 41.27 62.29 -23.36
N ALA A 582 41.51 61.89 -22.10
CA ALA A 582 41.56 62.73 -20.87
C ALA A 582 41.41 61.84 -19.61
N MET A 583 42.43 61.77 -18.71
CA MET A 583 42.48 62.35 -17.34
C MET A 583 41.26 62.00 -16.45
N GLU A 584 41.34 61.54 -15.20
CA GLU A 584 42.34 61.69 -14.11
C GLU A 584 41.91 60.78 -12.92
N ASP A 585 42.85 60.51 -12.01
CA ASP A 585 42.72 60.15 -10.58
C ASP A 585 42.25 58.74 -10.14
N ALA A 586 42.76 58.10 -9.08
CA ALA A 586 43.95 58.23 -8.23
C ALA A 586 43.95 57.05 -7.22
N GLU A 587 45.14 56.52 -6.91
CA GLU A 587 45.64 55.97 -5.62
C GLU A 587 44.90 54.81 -4.89
N ALA A 588 45.57 53.64 -4.73
CA ALA A 588 46.31 53.13 -3.54
C ALA A 588 45.38 52.32 -2.60
N ASP A 589 45.68 51.12 -2.08
CA ASP A 589 46.87 50.49 -1.47
C ASP A 589 46.90 48.99 -1.87
N LEU A 590 48.03 48.33 -2.21
CA LEU A 590 49.22 47.94 -1.43
C LEU A 590 48.99 46.91 -0.30
N LEU A 591 49.86 45.88 -0.35
CA LEU A 591 50.18 44.79 0.60
C LEU A 591 49.33 43.51 0.44
N GLY A 592 49.87 42.34 0.12
CA GLY A 592 51.25 41.88 -0.06
C GLY A 592 51.22 40.35 -0.16
N GLY A 593 51.96 39.78 -1.12
CA GLY A 593 52.04 38.34 -1.35
C GLY A 593 53.04 37.61 -0.44
N ASP A 594 52.73 36.33 -0.20
CA ASP A 594 53.57 35.14 -0.47
C ASP A 594 54.93 34.95 0.27
N PRO A 595 55.52 33.73 0.28
CA PRO A 595 55.00 32.38 0.62
C PRO A 595 56.02 31.58 1.52
N VAL A 596 55.86 30.24 1.62
CA VAL A 596 56.89 29.22 2.04
C VAL A 596 57.09 29.06 3.57
N GLU A 597 57.30 27.92 4.25
CA GLU A 597 57.78 26.55 3.98
C GLU A 597 57.32 25.59 5.12
N GLU A 598 57.54 24.31 4.83
CA GLU A 598 57.53 23.05 5.60
C GLU A 598 57.76 23.07 7.14
N ASP A 599 57.06 22.18 7.87
CA ASP A 599 57.74 21.19 8.72
C ASP A 599 56.78 20.06 9.22
N GLU A 600 57.23 18.82 9.01
CA GLU A 600 56.70 17.60 9.62
C GLU A 600 57.07 17.51 11.12
N GLN A 601 56.13 17.10 11.99
CA GLN A 601 56.44 16.16 13.10
C GLN A 601 55.20 15.68 13.89
N VAL A 602 54.88 14.39 13.71
CA VAL A 602 54.73 13.32 14.72
C VAL A 602 54.17 13.65 16.13
N ALA A 603 53.01 13.06 16.47
CA ALA A 603 52.70 12.23 17.68
C ALA A 603 51.16 12.01 17.75
N ARG A 604 50.62 10.77 17.68
CA ARG A 604 50.21 9.88 18.81
C ARG A 604 49.58 10.67 19.98
N ASP A 605 48.34 10.47 20.41
CA ASP A 605 47.56 9.22 20.63
C ASP A 605 46.12 9.25 20.10
#